data_AF-A0A5B8XNR7-F1
#
_entry.id   AF-A0A5B8XNR7-F1
#
_cell.length_a   1.000
_cell.length_b   1.000
_cell.length_c   1.000
_cell.angle_alpha   90.00
_cell.angle_beta   90.00
_cell.angle_gamma   90.00
#
_symmetry.space_group_name_H-M   'P 1'
#
loop_
_entity.id
_entity.type
_entity.pdbx_description
1 polymer ?
#
loop_
_entity_poly.entity_id
_entity_poly.type
_entity_poly.pdbx_seq_one_letter_code
_entity_poly.pdbx_strand_id
1 'polypeptide(L)'
;MHFQESQYQSCLYGVIDSGVDPVEELTRLVELRNIVSGTLGAMGTLENVVLLTQKGKDWEDFSLGDAVCRIVHFRGNIARVGSEPALRVEVLLSVDAPAGQQLVYGHLKSADVVEFEYTLTAFDDLHAERRLDAGLLRLAEIKPNPAFNAPAAKSEAPKPPPETPQRPVRGPVERIAEPRLGKAPEPSDAPSKAREVDPDEDLSVPTASWADVVQASAEPSKTNRAAKKPMPTPKSKRGLDQLDEADDDRALVEPGDILDHPTLGRCRVMRIEDEDFAHIRLERGGIRKLALEICEITHVEEKSGRNVFKVKIKR
;
A
#
# COMPACT_ATOMS: atom_id res chain seq x y z
N MET A 1 5.79 -9.21 -24.25
CA MET A 1 5.22 -8.07 -23.50
C MET A 1 3.75 -8.38 -23.30
N HIS A 2 3.28 -8.48 -22.06
CA HIS A 2 1.86 -8.61 -21.73
C HIS A 2 1.35 -7.23 -21.36
N PHE A 3 0.32 -6.74 -22.05
CA PHE A 3 -0.26 -5.43 -21.82
C PHE A 3 -1.75 -5.49 -22.04
N GLN A 4 -2.50 -4.88 -21.12
CA GLN A 4 -3.93 -4.68 -21.22
C GLN A 4 -4.27 -3.39 -20.46
N GLU A 5 -5.18 -2.60 -21.01
CA GLU A 5 -5.67 -1.38 -20.36
C GLU A 5 -6.98 -1.68 -19.64
N SER A 6 -7.08 -1.28 -18.38
CA SER A 6 -8.34 -1.30 -17.63
C SER A 6 -9.11 -0.01 -17.89
N GLN A 7 -10.39 -0.13 -18.19
CA GLN A 7 -11.33 0.99 -18.33
C GLN A 7 -12.18 1.18 -17.07
N TYR A 8 -12.18 0.19 -16.16
CA TYR A 8 -13.06 0.17 -14.99
C TYR A 8 -12.27 -0.17 -13.73
N GLN A 9 -12.27 0.79 -12.81
CA GLN A 9 -11.53 0.69 -11.57
C GLN A 9 -12.41 1.08 -10.40
N SER A 10 -12.31 0.32 -9.32
CA SER A 10 -12.87 0.69 -8.03
C SER A 10 -11.74 0.90 -7.03
N CYS A 11 -11.90 1.87 -6.14
CA CYS A 11 -10.90 2.21 -5.12
C CYS A 11 -11.49 1.97 -3.73
N LEU A 12 -10.78 1.23 -2.90
CA LEU A 12 -11.09 1.01 -1.50
C LEU A 12 -10.01 1.70 -0.66
N TYR A 13 -10.45 2.34 0.43
CA TYR A 13 -9.59 2.90 1.45
C TYR A 13 -9.96 2.27 2.79
N GLY A 14 -8.97 1.93 3.60
CA GLY A 14 -9.22 1.32 4.89
C GLY A 14 -8.04 1.35 5.83
N VAL A 15 -8.29 0.86 7.04
CA VAL A 15 -7.31 0.70 8.11
C VAL A 15 -7.33 -0.77 8.54
N ILE A 16 -6.19 -1.31 8.93
CA ILE A 16 -6.08 -2.64 9.55
C ILE A 16 -5.81 -2.45 11.04
N ASP A 17 -6.49 -3.24 11.87
CA ASP A 17 -6.34 -3.20 13.32
C ASP A 17 -4.94 -3.63 13.76
N SER A 18 -4.48 -3.11 14.90
CA SER A 18 -3.16 -3.45 15.44
C SER A 18 -3.06 -4.93 15.86
N GLY A 19 -1.89 -5.53 15.64
CA GLY A 19 -1.58 -6.93 15.93
C GLY A 19 -2.09 -7.92 14.87
N VAL A 20 -2.67 -7.43 13.76
CA VAL A 20 -3.14 -8.26 12.64
C VAL A 20 -2.06 -8.34 11.56
N ASP A 21 -1.92 -9.49 10.91
CA ASP A 21 -1.07 -9.62 9.73
C ASP A 21 -1.70 -8.92 8.52
N PRO A 22 -1.04 -7.90 7.94
CA PRO A 22 -1.62 -7.14 6.85
C PRO A 22 -1.71 -7.96 5.55
N VAL A 23 -0.81 -8.92 5.32
CA VAL A 23 -0.85 -9.78 4.13
C VAL A 23 -2.04 -10.74 4.21
N GLU A 24 -2.28 -11.34 5.37
CA GLU A 24 -3.43 -12.24 5.57
C GLU A 24 -4.76 -11.48 5.46
N GLU A 25 -4.91 -10.34 6.15
CA GLU A 25 -6.16 -9.58 6.15
C GLU A 25 -6.46 -8.96 4.77
N LEU A 26 -5.45 -8.44 4.05
CA LEU A 26 -5.64 -7.97 2.68
C LEU A 26 -6.00 -9.12 1.73
N THR A 27 -5.44 -10.31 1.92
CA THR A 27 -5.79 -11.50 1.12
C THR A 27 -7.25 -11.88 1.34
N ARG A 28 -7.70 -11.91 2.61
CA ARG A 28 -9.09 -12.16 2.98
C ARG A 28 -10.05 -11.11 2.41
N LEU A 29 -9.67 -9.83 2.44
CA LEU A 29 -10.45 -8.74 1.83
C LEU A 29 -10.61 -8.94 0.32
N VAL A 30 -9.52 -9.27 -0.38
CA VAL A 30 -9.51 -9.56 -1.82
C VAL A 30 -10.42 -10.73 -2.15
N GLU A 31 -10.40 -11.78 -1.35
CA GLU A 31 -11.29 -12.94 -1.51
C GLU A 31 -12.76 -12.55 -1.28
N LEU A 32 -13.06 -11.88 -0.16
CA LEU A 32 -14.40 -11.47 0.23
C LEU A 32 -15.07 -10.56 -0.81
N ARG A 33 -14.28 -9.69 -1.44
CA ARG A 33 -14.74 -8.78 -2.50
C ARG A 33 -14.65 -9.39 -3.90
N ASN A 34 -14.16 -10.63 -4.01
CA ASN A 34 -13.88 -11.30 -5.27
C ASN A 34 -13.02 -10.45 -6.24
N ILE A 35 -12.03 -9.75 -5.70
CA ILE A 35 -11.11 -8.93 -6.50
C ILE A 35 -10.15 -9.88 -7.21
N VAL A 36 -10.07 -9.74 -8.53
CA VAL A 36 -9.27 -10.64 -9.37
C VAL A 36 -7.91 -10.03 -9.69
N SER A 37 -7.89 -8.73 -9.97
CA SER A 37 -6.66 -8.00 -10.25
C SER A 37 -6.72 -6.58 -9.70
N GLY A 38 -5.56 -6.01 -9.41
CA GLY A 38 -5.50 -4.69 -8.78
C GLY A 38 -4.11 -4.32 -8.29
N THR A 39 -4.02 -3.15 -7.68
CA THR A 39 -2.83 -2.64 -7.01
C THR A 39 -3.13 -2.22 -5.59
N LEU A 40 -2.12 -2.34 -4.73
CA LEU A 40 -2.17 -1.98 -3.31
C LEU A 40 -1.10 -0.92 -3.02
N GLY A 41 -1.45 0.04 -2.18
CA GLY A 41 -0.52 0.98 -1.56
C GLY A 41 -0.86 1.13 -0.08
N ALA A 42 0.13 1.34 0.77
CA ALA A 42 -0.11 1.54 2.20
C ALA A 42 0.95 2.44 2.85
N MET A 43 0.63 2.92 4.04
CA MET A 43 1.53 3.63 4.93
C MET A 43 1.24 3.27 6.38
N GLY A 44 2.23 3.50 7.25
CA GLY A 44 2.11 3.20 8.67
C GLY A 44 3.37 2.57 9.25
N THR A 45 3.18 1.74 10.27
CA THR A 45 4.23 1.15 11.10
C THR A 45 3.93 -0.33 11.32
N LEU A 46 4.98 -1.15 11.20
CA LEU A 46 4.93 -2.61 11.34
C LEU A 46 5.93 -3.08 12.40
N GLU A 47 5.68 -4.23 13.01
CA GLU A 47 6.62 -4.96 13.85
C GLU A 47 6.66 -6.45 13.46
N ASN A 48 7.58 -7.23 14.06
CA ASN A 48 7.74 -8.66 13.78
C ASN A 48 7.84 -8.99 12.28
N VAL A 49 8.50 -8.11 11.53
CA VAL A 49 8.50 -8.15 10.06
C VAL A 49 9.36 -9.31 9.56
N VAL A 50 8.79 -10.11 8.67
CA VAL A 50 9.50 -11.14 7.90
C VAL A 50 9.44 -10.78 6.42
N LEU A 51 10.61 -10.62 5.82
CA LEU A 51 10.78 -10.36 4.40
C LEU A 51 11.30 -11.60 3.67
N LEU A 52 10.92 -11.76 2.42
CA LEU A 52 11.60 -12.64 1.47
C LEU A 52 12.62 -11.81 0.71
N THR A 53 13.89 -12.22 0.79
CA THR A 53 15.00 -11.57 0.10
C THR A 53 15.69 -12.56 -0.84
N GLN A 54 16.17 -12.06 -1.98
CA GLN A 54 16.86 -12.89 -2.96
C GLN A 54 18.36 -12.90 -2.68
N LYS A 55 18.93 -14.09 -2.51
CA LYS A 55 20.37 -14.29 -2.34
C LYS A 55 20.88 -15.22 -3.43
N GLY A 56 21.39 -14.61 -4.50
CA GLY A 56 21.73 -15.34 -5.71
C GLY A 56 20.48 -15.85 -6.43
N LYS A 57 20.28 -17.16 -6.49
CA LYS A 57 19.10 -17.80 -7.12
C LYS A 57 18.04 -18.21 -6.12
N ASP A 58 18.38 -18.24 -4.84
CA ASP A 58 17.51 -18.72 -3.78
C ASP A 58 16.82 -17.54 -3.08
N TRP A 59 15.67 -17.85 -2.51
CA TRP A 59 14.89 -16.93 -1.69
C TRP A 59 15.02 -17.36 -0.24
N GLU A 60 15.42 -16.44 0.61
CA GLU A 60 15.60 -16.67 2.05
C GLU A 60 14.68 -15.74 2.83
N ASP A 61 14.12 -16.27 3.92
CA ASP A 61 13.43 -15.48 4.92
C ASP A 61 14.46 -14.60 5.65
N PHE A 62 14.13 -13.32 5.80
CA PHE A 62 14.90 -12.32 6.51
C PHE A 62 14.00 -11.66 7.55
N SER A 63 14.22 -11.99 8.83
CA SER A 63 13.47 -11.44 9.95
C SER A 63 14.18 -10.20 10.51
N LEU A 64 13.39 -9.17 10.82
CA LEU A 64 13.85 -7.96 11.52
C LEU A 64 13.73 -8.08 13.05
N GLY A 65 13.31 -9.24 13.58
CA GLY A 65 13.07 -9.44 15.00
C GLY A 65 12.01 -8.47 15.54
N ASP A 66 12.21 -8.00 16.78
CA ASP A 66 11.29 -7.12 17.50
C ASP A 66 11.41 -5.64 17.08
N ALA A 67 12.00 -5.36 15.92
CA ALA A 67 12.21 -3.99 15.47
C ALA A 67 10.91 -3.37 14.93
N VAL A 68 10.57 -2.19 15.47
CA VAL A 68 9.48 -1.36 14.94
C VAL A 68 9.96 -0.65 13.68
N CYS A 69 9.24 -0.86 12.58
CA CYS A 69 9.62 -0.45 11.25
C CYS A 69 8.60 0.54 10.67
N ARG A 70 9.06 1.70 10.21
CA ARG A 70 8.20 2.64 9.49
C ARG A 70 8.14 2.28 8.01
N ILE A 71 6.93 2.24 7.45
CA ILE A 71 6.73 2.07 6.01
C ILE A 71 7.20 3.34 5.29
N VAL A 72 8.21 3.21 4.44
CA VAL A 72 8.66 4.26 3.51
C VAL A 72 8.03 4.06 2.14
N HIS A 73 7.94 2.81 1.70
CA HIS A 73 7.24 2.42 0.49
C HIS A 73 6.52 1.09 0.73
N PHE A 74 5.26 1.01 0.33
CA PHE A 74 4.49 -0.23 0.29
C PHE A 74 3.75 -0.28 -1.04
N ARG A 75 4.05 -1.30 -1.83
CA ARG A 75 3.38 -1.51 -3.11
C ARG A 75 3.08 -2.98 -3.31
N GLY A 76 1.81 -3.28 -3.57
CA GLY A 76 1.37 -4.62 -3.91
C GLY A 76 0.68 -4.67 -5.26
N ASN A 77 0.61 -5.87 -5.80
CA ASN A 77 -0.30 -6.21 -6.89
C ASN A 77 -1.11 -7.44 -6.52
N ILE A 78 -2.32 -7.50 -7.07
CA ILE A 78 -3.28 -8.59 -6.89
C ILE A 78 -3.39 -9.32 -8.21
N ALA A 79 -3.30 -10.64 -8.15
CA ALA A 79 -3.54 -11.56 -9.25
C ALA A 79 -4.12 -12.87 -8.71
N ARG A 80 -4.32 -13.86 -9.57
CA ARG A 80 -4.76 -15.21 -9.20
C ARG A 80 -3.70 -16.26 -9.49
N VAL A 81 -3.65 -17.31 -8.68
CA VAL A 81 -3.01 -18.58 -9.01
C VAL A 81 -4.10 -19.64 -9.00
N GLY A 82 -4.58 -20.02 -10.19
CA GLY A 82 -5.82 -20.79 -10.29
C GLY A 82 -7.00 -19.98 -9.75
N SER A 83 -7.71 -20.52 -8.75
CA SER A 83 -8.82 -19.83 -8.08
C SER A 83 -8.37 -18.97 -6.90
N GLU A 84 -7.15 -19.13 -6.41
CA GLU A 84 -6.71 -18.49 -5.17
C GLU A 84 -6.16 -17.08 -5.42
N PRO A 85 -6.49 -16.11 -4.55
CA PRO A 85 -5.87 -14.79 -4.60
C PRO A 85 -4.36 -14.90 -4.31
N ALA A 86 -3.57 -14.19 -5.10
CA ALA A 86 -2.12 -14.12 -4.95
C ALA A 86 -1.69 -12.67 -4.86
N LEU A 87 -1.34 -12.25 -3.65
CA LEU A 87 -0.79 -10.93 -3.37
C LEU A 87 0.74 -10.99 -3.46
N ARG A 88 1.34 -10.06 -4.20
CA ARG A 88 2.79 -9.84 -4.18
C ARG A 88 3.05 -8.43 -3.72
N VAL A 89 3.58 -8.31 -2.51
CA VAL A 89 3.89 -7.04 -1.84
C VAL A 89 5.40 -6.84 -1.79
N GLU A 90 5.84 -5.64 -2.14
CA GLU A 90 7.22 -5.16 -1.99
C GLU A 90 7.21 -3.96 -1.04
N VAL A 91 8.15 -3.95 -0.10
CA VAL A 91 8.25 -2.91 0.92
C VAL A 91 9.66 -2.35 1.02
N LEU A 92 9.73 -1.04 1.29
CA LEU A 92 10.92 -0.35 1.78
C LEU A 92 10.59 0.19 3.17
N LEU A 93 11.37 -0.22 4.16
CA LEU A 93 11.15 0.08 5.57
C LEU A 93 12.31 0.89 6.13
N SER A 94 12.01 1.82 7.03
CA SER A 94 13.00 2.50 7.87
C SER A 94 13.01 1.84 9.25
N VAL A 95 14.18 1.39 9.68
CA VAL A 95 14.40 0.75 10.98
C VAL A 95 15.45 1.54 11.76
N ASP A 96 15.22 1.74 13.06
CA ASP A 96 16.20 2.34 13.95
C ASP A 96 17.23 1.30 14.37
N ALA A 97 18.49 1.50 13.97
CA ALA A 97 19.61 0.63 14.30
C ALA A 97 20.66 1.38 15.14
N PRO A 98 21.61 0.69 15.80
CA PRO A 98 22.66 1.35 16.59
C PRO A 98 23.52 2.36 15.82
N ALA A 99 23.61 2.20 14.49
CA ALA A 99 24.33 3.11 13.60
C ALA A 99 23.46 4.26 13.04
N GLY A 100 22.21 4.42 13.52
CA GLY A 100 21.21 5.35 13.01
C GLY A 100 20.13 4.65 12.19
N GLN A 101 19.30 5.44 11.50
CA GLN A 101 18.26 4.91 10.63
C GLN A 101 18.85 4.13 9.46
N GLN A 102 18.34 2.93 9.25
CA GLN A 102 18.68 2.06 8.13
C GLN A 102 17.45 1.77 7.28
N LEU A 103 17.68 1.55 5.99
CA LEU A 103 16.64 1.16 5.06
C LEU A 103 16.75 -0.33 4.75
N VAL A 104 15.62 -1.03 4.80
CA VAL A 104 15.50 -2.45 4.49
C VAL A 104 14.46 -2.63 3.40
N TYR A 105 14.79 -3.43 2.38
CA TYR A 105 13.90 -3.69 1.24
C TYR A 105 13.70 -5.19 1.06
N GLY A 106 12.48 -5.60 0.70
CA GLY A 106 12.18 -6.99 0.38
C GLY A 106 10.72 -7.23 0.02
N HIS A 107 10.39 -8.50 -0.20
CA HIS A 107 9.02 -8.96 -0.35
C HIS A 107 8.40 -9.18 1.02
N LEU A 108 7.29 -8.50 1.33
CA LEU A 108 6.64 -8.70 2.62
C LEU A 108 5.98 -10.09 2.67
N LYS A 109 6.39 -10.93 3.61
CA LYS A 109 5.81 -12.25 3.85
C LYS A 109 4.79 -12.21 4.96
N SER A 110 5.15 -11.61 6.09
CA SER A 110 4.31 -11.41 7.28
C SER A 110 4.83 -10.22 8.10
N ALA A 111 3.96 -9.63 8.92
CA ALA A 111 4.29 -8.60 9.91
C ALA A 111 3.10 -8.41 10.85
N ASP A 112 3.29 -7.80 12.01
CA ASP A 112 2.19 -7.33 12.84
C ASP A 112 1.98 -5.83 12.64
N VAL A 113 0.72 -5.41 12.50
CA VAL A 113 0.37 -4.00 12.34
C VAL A 113 0.50 -3.25 13.67
N VAL A 114 1.21 -2.13 13.66
CA VAL A 114 1.10 -1.10 14.72
C VAL A 114 0.10 -0.03 14.27
N GLU A 115 0.30 0.50 13.06
CA GLU A 115 -0.62 1.41 12.36
C GLU A 115 -0.58 1.06 10.87
N PHE A 116 -1.72 0.95 10.19
CA PHE A 116 -1.72 0.58 8.78
C PHE A 116 -2.93 1.15 8.04
N GLU A 117 -2.68 2.12 7.18
CA GLU A 117 -3.67 2.71 6.28
C GLU A 117 -3.38 2.29 4.84
N TYR A 118 -4.40 1.85 4.12
CA TYR A 118 -4.22 1.32 2.76
C TYR A 118 -5.18 1.91 1.74
N THR A 119 -4.71 1.88 0.49
CA THR A 119 -5.49 2.08 -0.72
C THR A 119 -5.40 0.82 -1.57
N LEU A 120 -6.54 0.35 -2.08
CA LEU A 120 -6.64 -0.78 -2.98
C LEU A 120 -7.41 -0.35 -4.22
N THR A 121 -6.75 -0.37 -5.38
CA THR A 121 -7.40 -0.17 -6.68
C THR A 121 -7.67 -1.52 -7.32
N ALA A 122 -8.92 -1.92 -7.43
CA ALA A 122 -9.34 -3.12 -8.15
C ALA A 122 -9.60 -2.79 -9.62
N PHE A 123 -9.13 -3.64 -10.52
CA PHE A 123 -9.39 -3.54 -11.95
C PHE A 123 -10.49 -4.54 -12.30
N ASP A 124 -11.73 -4.07 -12.31
CA ASP A 124 -12.91 -4.93 -12.36
C ASP A 124 -13.04 -5.66 -13.70
N ASP A 125 -12.50 -5.07 -14.77
CA ASP A 125 -12.51 -5.57 -16.14
C ASP A 125 -11.27 -6.41 -16.51
N LEU A 126 -10.33 -6.61 -15.60
CA LEU A 126 -9.10 -7.37 -15.85
C LEU A 126 -8.98 -8.61 -14.97
N HIS A 127 -8.47 -9.67 -15.58
CA HIS A 127 -8.09 -10.92 -14.92
C HIS A 127 -6.59 -11.17 -15.10
N ALA A 128 -5.84 -11.09 -14.01
CA ALA A 128 -4.39 -11.32 -13.98
C ALA A 128 -4.09 -12.69 -13.36
N GLU A 129 -3.30 -13.50 -14.06
CA GLU A 129 -2.87 -14.83 -13.59
C GLU A 129 -1.38 -14.87 -13.36
N ARG A 130 -0.98 -15.54 -12.28
CA ARG A 130 0.40 -15.86 -11.96
C ARG A 130 0.66 -17.35 -12.13
N ARG A 131 1.89 -17.67 -12.51
CA ARG A 131 2.42 -19.03 -12.54
C ARG A 131 3.71 -19.08 -11.75
N LEU A 132 3.94 -20.18 -11.05
CA LEU A 132 5.22 -20.47 -10.42
C LEU A 132 6.26 -20.75 -11.52
N ASP A 133 7.29 -19.92 -11.58
CA ASP A 133 8.42 -20.04 -12.50
C ASP A 133 9.71 -19.91 -11.69
N ALA A 134 10.51 -20.99 -11.63
CA ALA A 134 11.72 -21.07 -10.81
C ALA A 134 11.52 -20.66 -9.34
N GLY A 135 10.42 -21.10 -8.72
CA GLY A 135 10.09 -20.80 -7.32
C GLY A 135 9.48 -19.40 -7.10
N LEU A 136 9.31 -18.60 -8.15
CA LEU A 136 8.73 -17.27 -8.07
C LEU A 136 7.37 -17.22 -8.76
N LEU A 137 6.38 -16.62 -8.10
CA LEU A 137 5.12 -16.31 -8.74
C LEU A 137 5.33 -15.16 -9.72
N ARG A 138 5.36 -15.46 -11.01
CA ARG A 138 5.46 -14.48 -12.09
C ARG A 138 4.12 -14.26 -12.75
N LEU A 139 3.88 -13.04 -13.20
CA LEU A 139 2.69 -12.72 -13.99
C LEU A 139 2.79 -13.48 -15.33
N ALA A 140 1.84 -14.36 -15.57
CA ALA A 140 1.81 -15.23 -16.74
C ALA A 140 0.88 -14.68 -17.82
N GLU A 141 -0.27 -14.12 -17.42
CA GLU A 141 -1.29 -13.65 -18.35
C GLU A 141 -2.11 -12.50 -17.75
N ILE A 142 -2.53 -11.55 -18.60
CA ILE A 142 -3.58 -10.58 -18.29
C ILE A 142 -4.61 -10.69 -19.42
N LYS A 143 -5.88 -10.87 -19.07
CA LYS A 143 -6.99 -11.04 -20.01
C LYS A 143 -8.22 -10.28 -19.51
N PRO A 144 -9.15 -9.88 -20.40
CA PRO A 144 -10.40 -9.27 -19.98
C PRO A 144 -11.17 -10.18 -19.02
N ASN A 145 -11.74 -9.60 -17.96
CA ASN A 145 -12.53 -10.34 -16.99
C ASN A 145 -13.91 -10.70 -17.60
N PRO A 146 -14.21 -12.00 -17.83
CA PRO A 146 -15.48 -12.39 -18.44
C PRO A 146 -16.68 -12.07 -17.55
N ALA A 147 -16.50 -12.04 -16.22
CA ALA A 147 -17.56 -11.71 -15.28
C ALA A 147 -18.01 -10.24 -15.39
N PHE A 148 -17.13 -9.35 -15.84
CA PHE A 148 -17.44 -7.94 -16.01
C PHE A 148 -18.33 -7.69 -17.22
N ASN A 149 -18.08 -8.40 -18.33
CA ASN A 149 -18.85 -8.28 -19.57
C ASN A 149 -20.11 -9.15 -19.60
N ALA A 150 -20.36 -9.96 -18.57
CA ALA A 150 -21.61 -10.69 -18.46
C ALA A 150 -22.74 -9.66 -18.40
N PRO A 151 -23.64 -9.59 -19.41
CA PRO A 151 -24.74 -8.65 -19.37
C PRO A 151 -25.47 -8.91 -18.07
N ALA A 152 -25.51 -7.91 -17.19
CA ALA A 152 -26.13 -8.01 -15.86
C ALA A 152 -27.47 -8.69 -16.07
N ALA A 153 -27.51 -10.00 -15.81
CA ALA A 153 -28.62 -10.83 -16.20
C ALA A 153 -29.79 -10.20 -15.49
N LYS A 154 -30.69 -9.54 -16.26
CA LYS A 154 -31.71 -8.63 -15.74
C LYS A 154 -32.24 -9.29 -14.49
N SER A 155 -31.83 -8.77 -13.32
CA SER A 155 -32.22 -9.34 -12.05
C SER A 155 -33.72 -9.34 -12.13
N GLU A 156 -34.30 -10.52 -12.29
CA GLU A 156 -35.73 -10.69 -12.48
C GLU A 156 -36.34 -9.96 -11.30
N ALA A 157 -37.04 -8.86 -11.57
CA ALA A 157 -37.49 -7.96 -10.54
C ALA A 157 -38.16 -8.83 -9.47
N PRO A 158 -37.75 -8.73 -8.19
CA PRO A 158 -38.25 -9.63 -7.15
C PRO A 158 -39.75 -9.63 -7.26
N LYS A 159 -40.31 -10.82 -7.57
CA LYS A 159 -41.75 -11.01 -7.72
C LYS A 159 -42.39 -10.32 -6.51
N PRO A 160 -43.32 -9.38 -6.72
CA PRO A 160 -43.93 -8.67 -5.61
C PRO A 160 -44.39 -9.71 -4.58
N PRO A 161 -44.04 -9.54 -3.30
CA PRO A 161 -44.42 -10.50 -2.29
C PRO A 161 -45.93 -10.74 -2.39
N PRO A 162 -46.39 -12.00 -2.36
CA PRO A 162 -47.82 -12.30 -2.44
C PRO A 162 -48.54 -11.47 -1.36
N GLU A 163 -49.56 -10.72 -1.77
CA GLU A 163 -50.39 -9.92 -0.88
C GLU A 163 -50.83 -10.78 0.30
N THR A 164 -50.27 -10.51 1.47
CA THR A 164 -50.71 -11.14 2.71
C THR A 164 -52.16 -10.71 2.95
N PRO A 165 -53.12 -11.63 3.14
CA PRO A 165 -54.49 -11.27 3.47
C PRO A 165 -54.51 -10.37 4.70
N GLN A 166 -55.11 -9.18 4.56
CA GLN A 166 -55.25 -8.22 5.65
C GLN A 166 -55.97 -8.89 6.83
N ARG A 167 -55.25 -9.11 7.93
CA ARG A 167 -55.79 -9.63 9.17
C ARG A 167 -56.66 -8.54 9.82
N PRO A 168 -57.91 -8.84 10.23
CA PRO A 168 -58.80 -7.85 10.81
C PRO A 168 -58.23 -7.27 12.11
N VAL A 169 -58.31 -5.95 12.20
CA VAL A 169 -57.92 -5.13 13.36
C VAL A 169 -58.67 -5.63 14.61
N ARG A 170 -57.94 -6.23 15.55
CA ARG A 170 -58.43 -6.46 16.92
C ARG A 170 -58.04 -5.27 17.80
N GLY A 171 -58.99 -4.84 18.62
CA GLY A 171 -58.98 -3.62 19.43
C GLY A 171 -57.97 -3.59 20.59
N PRO A 172 -58.17 -2.65 21.53
CA PRO A 172 -57.15 -2.15 22.44
C PRO A 172 -56.75 -3.22 23.46
N VAL A 173 -55.44 -3.49 23.57
CA VAL A 173 -54.87 -4.39 24.57
C VAL A 173 -54.44 -3.57 25.79
N GLU A 174 -55.07 -3.89 26.92
CA GLU A 174 -54.73 -3.45 28.27
C GLU A 174 -53.25 -3.68 28.62
N ARG A 175 -52.66 -2.69 29.29
CA ARG A 175 -51.34 -2.78 29.94
C ARG A 175 -51.37 -3.89 31.00
N ILE A 176 -50.56 -4.93 30.78
CA ILE A 176 -50.20 -5.88 31.83
C ILE A 176 -48.76 -5.60 32.25
N ALA A 177 -48.59 -5.61 33.57
CA ALA A 177 -47.45 -5.16 34.35
C ALA A 177 -46.14 -5.92 34.07
N GLU A 178 -45.03 -5.21 34.33
CA GLU A 178 -43.65 -5.70 34.39
C GLU A 178 -43.50 -6.92 35.32
N PRO A 179 -42.85 -8.00 34.88
CA PRO A 179 -42.29 -9.00 35.78
C PRO A 179 -40.88 -8.59 36.22
N ARG A 180 -40.67 -8.76 37.52
CA ARG A 180 -39.48 -8.44 38.31
C ARG A 180 -38.23 -9.21 37.86
N LEU A 181 -37.07 -8.55 38.05
CA LEU A 181 -35.72 -9.10 38.00
C LEU A 181 -35.62 -10.48 38.68
N GLY A 182 -35.30 -11.50 37.88
CA GLY A 182 -34.81 -12.80 38.33
C GLY A 182 -33.27 -12.80 38.37
N LYS A 183 -32.74 -13.33 39.46
CA LYS A 183 -31.32 -13.41 39.85
C LYS A 183 -30.44 -14.13 38.81
N ALA A 184 -29.20 -13.64 38.71
CA ALA A 184 -28.08 -14.29 38.05
C ALA A 184 -27.74 -15.65 38.70
N PRO A 185 -27.43 -16.70 37.91
CA PRO A 185 -26.77 -17.89 38.41
C PRO A 185 -25.24 -17.71 38.45
N GLU A 186 -24.65 -18.16 39.56
CA GLU A 186 -23.21 -18.30 39.78
C GLU A 186 -22.57 -19.32 38.80
N PRO A 187 -21.32 -19.11 38.37
CA PRO A 187 -20.57 -20.09 37.61
C PRO A 187 -20.12 -21.26 38.52
N SER A 188 -20.50 -22.47 38.12
CA SER A 188 -20.09 -23.73 38.74
C SER A 188 -18.71 -24.14 38.24
N ASP A 189 -17.70 -24.00 39.11
CA ASP A 189 -16.41 -24.68 38.99
C ASP A 189 -16.59 -26.19 39.13
N ALA A 190 -16.25 -26.94 38.09
CA ALA A 190 -16.03 -28.38 38.17
C ALA A 190 -14.73 -28.74 37.41
N PRO A 191 -13.69 -29.25 38.09
CA PRO A 191 -12.44 -29.66 37.47
C PRO A 191 -12.58 -31.03 36.80
N SER A 192 -12.32 -31.10 35.49
CA SER A 192 -12.23 -32.38 34.79
C SER A 192 -10.90 -33.08 35.10
N LYS A 193 -11.06 -34.30 35.60
CA LYS A 193 -10.05 -35.27 36.00
C LYS A 193 -8.86 -35.37 35.05
N ALA A 194 -7.69 -35.35 35.68
CA ALA A 194 -6.43 -35.86 35.16
C ALA A 194 -6.60 -37.33 34.69
N ARG A 195 -6.08 -37.61 33.50
CA ARG A 195 -5.82 -38.96 33.01
C ARG A 195 -4.33 -39.21 33.23
N GLU A 196 -4.03 -40.06 34.21
CA GLU A 196 -2.72 -40.69 34.35
C GLU A 196 -2.42 -41.50 33.08
N VAL A 197 -1.28 -41.22 32.46
CA VAL A 197 -0.62 -42.08 31.49
C VAL A 197 0.79 -42.28 32.06
N ASP A 198 1.05 -43.49 32.53
CA ASP A 198 2.38 -43.90 32.94
C ASP A 198 3.28 -44.18 31.72
N PRO A 199 4.60 -44.08 31.91
CA PRO A 199 5.59 -43.84 30.87
C PRO A 199 6.24 -45.15 30.41
N ASP A 200 6.59 -45.24 29.13
CA ASP A 200 7.72 -46.00 28.61
C ASP A 200 7.73 -45.79 27.09
N GLU A 201 8.52 -44.85 26.60
CA GLU A 201 9.43 -45.13 25.47
C GLU A 201 10.48 -44.04 25.30
N ASP A 202 11.70 -44.55 25.29
CA ASP A 202 12.99 -43.91 25.35
C ASP A 202 13.37 -43.41 23.95
N LEU A 203 13.23 -42.10 23.69
CA LEU A 203 13.81 -41.44 22.51
C LEU A 203 14.51 -40.16 22.96
N SER A 204 15.76 -40.33 23.36
CA SER A 204 16.72 -39.25 23.60
C SER A 204 17.01 -38.50 22.30
N VAL A 205 16.31 -37.38 22.08
CA VAL A 205 16.69 -36.39 21.06
C VAL A 205 17.34 -35.22 21.81
N PRO A 206 18.59 -34.83 21.49
CA PRO A 206 19.26 -33.74 22.19
C PRO A 206 18.55 -32.42 21.85
N THR A 207 17.81 -31.88 22.81
CA THR A 207 17.29 -30.53 22.79
C THR A 207 18.44 -29.55 22.98
N ALA A 208 18.82 -28.88 21.90
CA ALA A 208 19.67 -27.70 21.96
C ALA A 208 18.97 -26.65 22.81
N SER A 209 19.53 -26.35 23.97
CA SER A 209 19.00 -25.33 24.87
C SER A 209 19.46 -23.95 24.40
N TRP A 210 18.59 -22.95 24.53
CA TRP A 210 18.89 -21.55 24.24
C TRP A 210 20.04 -20.96 25.10
N ALA A 211 20.53 -21.69 26.10
CA ALA A 211 21.70 -21.28 26.89
C ALA A 211 23.03 -21.38 26.11
N ASP A 212 23.11 -22.21 25.06
CA ASP A 212 24.35 -22.39 24.28
C ASP A 212 24.59 -21.28 23.24
N VAL A 213 23.56 -20.50 22.89
CA VAL A 213 23.67 -19.41 21.88
C VAL A 213 24.29 -18.14 22.48
N VAL A 214 24.15 -17.92 23.79
CA VAL A 214 24.74 -16.76 24.47
C VAL A 214 26.27 -16.89 24.61
N GLN A 215 26.80 -18.12 24.59
CA GLN A 215 28.23 -18.38 24.78
C GLN A 215 29.07 -18.23 23.49
N ALA A 216 28.43 -18.12 22.31
CA ALA A 216 29.11 -17.90 21.04
C ALA A 216 29.36 -16.41 20.69
N SER A 217 28.84 -15.46 21.47
CA SER A 217 29.05 -14.01 21.26
C SER A 217 30.06 -13.37 22.22
N ALA A 218 30.72 -14.17 23.07
CA ALA A 218 31.68 -13.69 24.05
C ALA A 218 33.12 -14.08 23.70
N GLU A 219 33.57 -13.79 22.47
CA GLU A 219 35.00 -13.74 22.16
C GLU A 219 35.49 -12.29 22.05
N PRO A 220 36.46 -11.86 22.88
CA PRO A 220 37.01 -10.52 22.81
C PRO A 220 37.98 -10.41 21.63
N SER A 221 37.56 -9.75 20.55
CA SER A 221 38.47 -9.34 19.48
C SER A 221 39.43 -8.25 19.98
N LYS A 222 40.62 -8.68 20.38
CA LYS A 222 41.76 -7.80 20.66
C LYS A 222 42.31 -7.27 19.34
N THR A 223 41.83 -6.12 18.90
CA THR A 223 42.54 -5.29 17.92
C THR A 223 42.90 -3.94 18.53
N ASN A 224 44.17 -3.82 18.89
CA ASN A 224 44.89 -2.57 19.10
C ASN A 224 44.59 -1.57 17.97
N ARG A 225 43.93 -0.46 18.30
CA ARG A 225 43.98 0.74 17.47
C ARG A 225 44.35 1.94 18.33
N ALA A 226 45.56 2.42 18.06
CA ALA A 226 46.20 3.57 18.66
C ALA A 226 45.33 4.84 18.55
N ALA A 227 45.37 5.62 19.63
CA ALA A 227 44.76 6.93 19.77
C ALA A 227 45.18 7.90 18.64
N LYS A 228 44.22 8.34 17.83
CA LYS A 228 44.34 9.54 17.00
C LYS A 228 43.79 10.74 17.77
N LYS A 229 44.59 11.81 17.77
CA LYS A 229 44.38 13.09 18.46
C LYS A 229 43.08 13.78 18.01
N PRO A 230 42.45 14.60 18.88
CA PRO A 230 41.25 15.36 18.54
C PRO A 230 41.54 16.45 17.49
N MET A 231 40.73 16.51 16.44
CA MET A 231 40.73 17.60 15.46
C MET A 231 39.99 18.83 16.02
N PRO A 232 40.48 20.04 15.73
CA PRO A 232 39.85 21.28 16.18
C PRO A 232 38.56 21.58 15.41
N THR A 233 37.58 22.10 16.13
CA THR A 233 36.28 22.58 15.66
C THR A 233 36.42 23.74 14.66
N PRO A 234 35.68 23.75 13.53
CA PRO A 234 35.63 24.91 12.67
C PRO A 234 34.78 26.01 13.31
N LYS A 235 35.42 27.17 13.51
CA LYS A 235 34.80 28.41 13.98
C LYS A 235 33.81 28.91 12.92
N SER A 236 32.53 29.03 13.27
CA SER A 236 31.56 29.76 12.47
C SER A 236 31.91 31.25 12.51
N LYS A 237 32.26 31.81 11.34
CA LYS A 237 32.30 33.24 11.13
C LYS A 237 30.95 33.66 10.58
N ARG A 238 30.21 34.44 11.37
CA ARG A 238 29.27 35.44 10.87
C ARG A 238 30.04 36.45 10.03
N GLY A 239 29.48 36.83 8.88
CA GLY A 239 29.85 38.05 8.16
C GLY A 239 29.52 38.01 6.67
N LEU A 240 28.74 39.02 6.26
CA LEU A 240 28.50 39.53 4.89
C LEU A 240 27.64 38.63 3.99
N ASP A 241 26.42 39.05 3.65
CA ASP A 241 26.08 40.06 2.63
C ASP A 241 26.53 39.67 1.22
N GLN A 242 25.53 39.60 0.33
CA GLN A 242 25.61 39.60 -1.14
C GLN A 242 26.21 38.36 -1.82
N LEU A 243 25.37 37.38 -2.15
CA LEU A 243 25.51 36.55 -3.37
C LEU A 243 24.12 36.11 -3.88
N ASP A 244 23.74 36.72 -5.00
CA ASP A 244 22.97 36.18 -6.14
C ASP A 244 21.44 35.94 -6.01
N GLU A 245 20.68 37.05 -5.92
CA GLU A 245 19.31 37.18 -6.47
C GLU A 245 19.35 37.23 -8.01
N ALA A 246 19.64 36.12 -8.69
CA ALA A 246 19.71 36.11 -10.16
C ALA A 246 19.29 34.79 -10.84
N ASP A 247 18.31 34.05 -10.30
CA ASP A 247 17.85 32.81 -10.95
C ASP A 247 16.32 32.54 -10.96
N ASP A 248 15.48 33.50 -10.53
CA ASP A 248 14.01 33.31 -10.51
C ASP A 248 13.24 34.05 -11.62
N ASP A 249 13.91 34.41 -12.73
CA ASP A 249 13.23 34.85 -13.97
C ASP A 249 12.67 33.65 -14.78
N ARG A 250 12.25 32.57 -14.10
CA ARG A 250 11.42 31.55 -14.74
C ARG A 250 10.06 32.20 -14.96
N ALA A 251 9.78 32.62 -16.19
CA ALA A 251 8.49 33.20 -16.55
C ALA A 251 7.35 32.30 -16.06
N LEU A 252 6.69 32.72 -14.98
CA LEU A 252 5.59 31.99 -14.36
C LEU A 252 4.41 32.03 -15.32
N VAL A 253 4.08 30.88 -15.89
CA VAL A 253 2.89 30.73 -16.74
C VAL A 253 1.67 30.94 -15.84
N GLU A 254 0.68 31.72 -16.29
CA GLU A 254 -0.55 31.96 -15.51
C GLU A 254 -1.79 31.32 -16.17
N PRO A 255 -2.85 31.02 -15.41
CA PRO A 255 -4.13 30.59 -15.96
C PRO A 255 -4.70 31.64 -16.92
N GLY A 256 -4.90 31.25 -18.18
CA GLY A 256 -5.38 32.13 -19.23
C GLY A 256 -4.40 32.27 -20.39
N ASP A 257 -3.11 32.06 -20.15
CA ASP A 257 -2.04 32.17 -21.14
C ASP A 257 -2.12 31.12 -22.24
N ILE A 258 -1.40 31.38 -23.33
CA ILE A 258 -1.39 30.54 -24.53
C ILE A 258 -0.03 29.85 -24.66
N LEU A 259 -0.03 28.53 -24.74
CA LEU A 259 1.15 27.71 -25.00
C LEU A 259 1.12 27.20 -26.45
N ASP A 260 2.16 27.49 -27.22
CA ASP A 260 2.37 26.92 -28.56
C ASP A 260 3.27 25.69 -28.46
N HIS A 261 2.63 24.51 -28.38
CA HIS A 261 3.29 23.23 -28.15
C HIS A 261 3.49 22.47 -29.47
N PRO A 262 4.69 21.91 -29.76
CA PRO A 262 5.05 21.36 -31.07
C PRO A 262 4.13 20.25 -31.55
N THR A 263 3.63 19.43 -30.62
CA THR A 263 2.74 18.29 -30.94
C THR A 263 1.26 18.60 -30.75
N LEU A 264 0.92 19.54 -29.86
CA LEU A 264 -0.47 19.79 -29.45
C LEU A 264 -1.06 21.03 -30.13
N GLY A 265 -0.21 21.83 -30.78
CA GLY A 265 -0.57 23.13 -31.33
C GLY A 265 -0.77 24.17 -30.23
N ARG A 266 -1.60 25.18 -30.55
CA ARG A 266 -1.96 26.23 -29.60
C ARG A 266 -2.94 25.73 -28.56
N CYS A 267 -2.53 25.87 -27.30
CA CYS A 267 -3.27 25.42 -26.14
C CYS A 267 -3.49 26.59 -25.18
N ARG A 268 -4.63 26.65 -24.51
CA ARG A 268 -4.91 27.66 -23.47
C ARG A 268 -4.76 27.04 -22.09
N VAL A 269 -3.99 27.66 -21.22
CA VAL A 269 -3.86 27.25 -19.81
C VAL A 269 -5.17 27.54 -19.09
N MET A 270 -5.77 26.51 -18.51
CA MET A 270 -7.02 26.64 -17.75
C MET A 270 -6.74 26.74 -16.25
N ARG A 271 -5.80 25.94 -15.74
CA ARG A 271 -5.43 25.87 -14.33
C ARG A 271 -4.03 25.27 -14.20
N ILE A 272 -3.29 25.69 -13.18
CA ILE A 272 -2.01 25.11 -12.78
C ILE A 272 -2.21 24.37 -11.45
N GLU A 273 -1.63 23.19 -11.36
CA GLU A 273 -1.69 22.28 -10.22
C GLU A 273 -0.25 21.98 -9.78
N ASP A 274 0.03 22.28 -8.51
CA ASP A 274 1.29 21.99 -7.82
C ASP A 274 2.56 22.50 -8.51
N GLU A 275 2.47 23.60 -9.27
CA GLU A 275 3.56 24.23 -10.04
C GLU A 275 4.15 23.35 -11.18
N ASP A 276 3.97 22.04 -11.12
CA ASP A 276 4.55 21.05 -12.05
C ASP A 276 3.60 20.67 -13.18
N PHE A 277 2.28 20.89 -13.04
CA PHE A 277 1.30 20.48 -14.04
C PHE A 277 0.35 21.59 -14.45
N ALA A 278 0.14 21.73 -15.75
CA ALA A 278 -0.87 22.63 -16.32
C ALA A 278 -2.01 21.83 -16.98
N HIS A 279 -3.24 22.14 -16.58
CA HIS A 279 -4.44 21.73 -17.31
C HIS A 279 -4.62 22.67 -18.50
N ILE A 280 -4.49 22.15 -19.72
CA ILE A 280 -4.56 22.90 -20.96
C ILE A 280 -5.78 22.50 -21.79
N ARG A 281 -6.40 23.48 -22.43
CA ARG A 281 -7.48 23.29 -23.41
C ARG A 281 -6.93 23.46 -24.83
N LEU A 282 -7.06 22.41 -25.64
CA LEU A 282 -6.66 22.40 -27.04
C LEU A 282 -7.62 23.25 -27.89
N GLU A 283 -7.17 23.71 -29.06
CA GLU A 283 -8.01 24.40 -30.04
C GLU A 283 -9.24 23.58 -30.47
N ARG A 284 -9.08 22.25 -30.55
CA ARG A 284 -10.17 21.29 -30.83
C ARG A 284 -11.11 21.04 -29.63
N GLY A 285 -10.91 21.75 -28.53
CA GLY A 285 -11.79 21.73 -27.35
C GLY A 285 -11.47 20.68 -26.29
N GLY A 286 -10.59 19.71 -26.55
CA GLY A 286 -10.17 18.70 -25.56
C GLY A 286 -9.31 19.29 -24.44
N ILE A 287 -9.43 18.73 -23.23
CA ILE A 287 -8.63 19.12 -22.06
C ILE A 287 -7.57 18.04 -21.80
N ARG A 288 -6.32 18.44 -21.55
CA ARG A 288 -5.20 17.53 -21.21
C ARG A 288 -4.36 18.11 -20.08
N LYS A 289 -3.70 17.23 -19.32
CA LYS A 289 -2.69 17.58 -18.31
C LYS A 289 -1.31 17.58 -18.98
N LEU A 290 -0.58 18.69 -18.86
CA LEU A 290 0.77 18.87 -19.40
C LEU A 290 1.75 19.03 -18.23
N ALA A 291 2.79 18.19 -18.19
CA ALA A 291 3.88 18.34 -17.22
C ALA A 291 4.81 19.47 -17.66
N LEU A 292 4.97 20.49 -16.81
CA LEU A 292 5.79 21.67 -17.08
C LEU A 292 7.28 21.38 -16.91
N GLU A 293 7.66 20.43 -16.05
CA GLU A 293 9.07 20.05 -15.80
C GLU A 293 9.82 19.59 -17.07
N ILE A 294 9.12 18.82 -17.92
CA ILE A 294 9.66 18.29 -19.19
C ILE A 294 9.62 19.31 -20.33
N CYS A 295 9.08 20.50 -20.07
CA CYS A 295 8.91 21.57 -21.04
C CYS A 295 9.93 22.69 -20.77
N GLU A 296 10.57 23.17 -21.83
CA GLU A 296 11.29 24.45 -21.82
C GLU A 296 10.34 25.51 -22.40
N ILE A 297 10.00 26.50 -21.58
CA ILE A 297 8.99 27.52 -21.90
C ILE A 297 9.70 28.85 -22.14
N THR A 298 9.49 29.44 -23.31
CA THR A 298 10.05 30.76 -23.66
C THR A 298 8.93 31.73 -23.99
N HIS A 299 8.88 32.87 -23.32
CA HIS A 299 7.94 33.94 -23.64
C HIS A 299 8.24 34.51 -25.05
N VAL A 300 7.21 34.64 -25.88
CA VAL A 300 7.37 35.13 -27.26
C VAL A 300 6.77 36.51 -27.43
N GLU A 301 5.48 36.66 -27.14
CA GLU A 301 4.73 37.89 -27.37
C GLU A 301 3.49 37.94 -26.48
N GLU A 302 2.97 39.14 -26.24
CA GLU A 302 1.66 39.34 -25.63
C GLU A 302 0.62 39.54 -26.75
N LYS A 303 -0.41 38.70 -26.80
CA LYS A 303 -1.45 38.75 -27.82
C LYS A 303 -2.84 38.75 -27.20
N SER A 304 -3.60 39.82 -27.47
CA SER A 304 -4.95 40.02 -26.93
C SER A 304 -4.99 40.06 -25.39
N GLY A 305 -3.99 40.70 -24.77
CA GLY A 305 -3.90 40.84 -23.31
C GLY A 305 -3.56 39.54 -22.58
N ARG A 306 -2.87 38.62 -23.26
CA ARG A 306 -2.44 37.32 -22.74
C ARG A 306 -1.04 37.00 -23.22
N ASN A 307 -0.26 36.35 -22.38
CA ASN A 307 1.10 35.97 -22.74
C ASN A 307 1.06 34.73 -23.64
N VAL A 308 1.88 34.76 -24.68
CA VAL A 308 2.07 33.63 -25.60
C VAL A 308 3.46 33.07 -25.36
N PHE A 309 3.52 31.81 -24.95
CA PHE A 309 4.77 31.08 -24.72
C PHE A 309 4.96 30.02 -25.79
N LYS A 310 6.20 29.85 -26.24
CA LYS A 310 6.62 28.73 -27.08
C LYS A 310 7.18 27.62 -26.19
N VAL A 311 6.69 26.41 -26.39
CA VAL A 311 7.11 25.24 -25.63
C VAL A 311 8.04 24.37 -26.47
N LYS A 312 9.17 23.94 -25.90
CA LYS A 312 10.02 22.88 -26.45
C LYS A 312 10.05 21.71 -25.47
N ILE A 313 9.94 20.49 -25.96
CA ILE A 313 10.04 19.29 -25.13
C ILE A 313 11.53 18.99 -24.92
N LYS A 314 11.97 18.94 -23.67
CA LYS A 314 13.32 18.46 -23.32
C LYS A 314 13.39 16.97 -23.67
N ARG A 315 14.33 16.58 -24.52
CA ARG A 315 14.60 15.18 -24.88
C ARG A 315 15.66 14.59 -23.98
#